data_AF-A0A660UII3-F1
#
_entry.id   AF-A0A660UII3-F1
#
_cell.length_a   1.000
_cell.length_b   1.000
_cell.length_c   1.000
_cell.angle_alpha   90.00
_cell.angle_beta   90.00
_cell.angle_gamma   90.00
#
_symmetry.space_group_name_H-M   'P 1'
#
loop_
_entity.id
_entity.type
_entity.pdbx_description
1 polymer ?
#
loop_
_entity_poly.entity_id
_entity_poly.type
_entity_poly.pdbx_seq_one_letter_code
_entity_poly.pdbx_strand_id
1 'polypeptide(L)'
;MGKRNRLDRIRDQIQKIEPTRLIARQYVVMGDYNSRNRVGMMKILSKNQLKLTALENTLQALNPRSVLNRGYSLTTNQQTGDLVTTVDQIRVGDCLITELADEQKIHSRVEEIDPGQPNE
;
A
#
# COMPACT_ATOMS: atom_id res chain seq x y z
N MET A 1 -32.24 -51.06 47.20
CA MET A 1 -31.09 -50.30 47.75
C MET A 1 -29.91 -50.08 46.78
N GLY A 2 -29.62 -50.97 45.81
CA GLY A 2 -28.41 -50.85 44.97
C GLY A 2 -28.33 -49.71 43.94
N LYS A 3 -29.47 -49.10 43.54
CA LYS A 3 -29.51 -48.04 42.52
C LYS A 3 -28.98 -46.68 43.04
N ARG A 4 -29.24 -46.35 44.32
CA ARG A 4 -28.75 -45.12 44.97
C ARG A 4 -27.22 -45.14 45.14
N ASN A 5 -26.68 -46.23 45.68
CA ASN A 5 -25.22 -46.38 45.87
C ASN A 5 -24.41 -46.29 44.56
N ARG A 6 -25.00 -46.70 43.42
CA ARG A 6 -24.35 -46.56 42.10
C ARG A 6 -24.32 -45.10 41.63
N LEU A 7 -25.40 -44.34 41.87
CA LEU A 7 -25.47 -42.92 41.51
C LEU A 7 -24.51 -42.08 42.37
N ASP A 8 -24.38 -42.40 43.65
CA ASP A 8 -23.46 -41.70 44.56
C ASP A 8 -22.00 -41.96 44.16
N ARG A 9 -21.62 -43.19 43.80
CA ARG A 9 -20.27 -43.48 43.26
C ARG A 9 -19.96 -42.72 41.98
N ILE A 10 -20.92 -42.63 41.04
CA ILE A 10 -20.72 -41.90 39.78
C ILE A 10 -20.58 -40.41 40.07
N ARG A 11 -21.39 -39.85 40.99
CA ARG A 11 -21.27 -38.47 41.45
C ARG A 11 -19.90 -38.20 42.07
N ASP A 12 -19.41 -39.07 42.94
CA ASP A 12 -18.10 -38.91 43.58
C ASP A 12 -16.95 -38.99 42.56
N GLN A 13 -17.06 -39.87 41.56
CA GLN A 13 -16.10 -39.95 40.46
C GLN A 13 -16.12 -38.69 39.59
N ILE A 14 -17.30 -38.16 39.28
CA ILE A 14 -17.45 -36.91 38.52
C ILE A 14 -16.92 -35.72 39.32
N GLN A 15 -17.19 -35.65 40.64
CA GLN A 15 -16.65 -34.58 41.49
C GLN A 15 -15.12 -34.59 41.54
N LYS A 16 -14.49 -35.76 41.60
CA LYS A 16 -13.02 -35.88 41.57
C LYS A 16 -12.38 -35.37 40.28
N ILE A 17 -13.11 -35.40 39.16
CA ILE A 17 -12.62 -34.93 37.87
C ILE A 17 -12.76 -33.39 37.73
N GLU A 18 -13.53 -32.74 38.62
CA GLU A 18 -13.90 -31.32 38.56
C GLU A 18 -14.13 -30.80 37.11
N PRO A 19 -15.05 -31.41 36.34
CA PRO A 19 -15.19 -31.14 34.90
C PRO A 19 -15.42 -29.66 34.60
N THR A 20 -16.19 -28.99 35.45
CA THR A 20 -16.46 -27.55 35.35
C THR A 20 -15.17 -26.72 35.43
N ARG A 21 -14.24 -27.10 36.31
CA ARG A 21 -12.95 -26.40 36.46
C ARG A 21 -12.04 -26.64 35.27
N LEU A 22 -12.02 -27.87 34.74
CA LEU A 22 -11.28 -28.20 33.52
C LEU A 22 -11.81 -27.40 32.32
N ILE A 23 -13.12 -27.37 32.14
CA ILE A 23 -13.79 -26.62 31.07
C ILE A 23 -13.51 -25.12 31.20
N ALA A 24 -13.66 -24.55 32.40
CA ALA A 24 -13.36 -23.13 32.64
C ALA A 24 -11.90 -22.78 32.31
N ARG A 25 -10.95 -23.65 32.67
CA ARG A 25 -9.53 -23.47 32.32
C ARG A 25 -9.31 -23.48 30.81
N GLN A 26 -9.98 -24.38 30.08
CA GLN A 26 -9.86 -24.43 28.62
C GLN A 26 -10.45 -23.20 27.93
N TYR A 27 -11.56 -22.66 28.45
CA TYR A 27 -12.11 -21.39 27.96
C TYR A 27 -11.14 -20.21 28.14
N VAL A 28 -10.45 -20.12 29.28
CA VAL A 28 -9.43 -19.09 29.52
C VAL A 28 -8.27 -19.23 28.53
N VAL A 29 -7.79 -20.45 28.33
CA VAL A 29 -6.70 -20.74 27.39
C VAL A 29 -7.09 -20.42 25.95
N MET A 30 -8.30 -20.78 25.51
CA MET A 30 -8.82 -20.37 24.20
C MET A 30 -8.93 -18.85 24.07
N GLY A 31 -9.39 -18.16 25.12
CA GLY A 31 -9.47 -16.70 25.14
C GLY A 31 -8.10 -16.03 24.97
N ASP A 32 -7.06 -16.56 25.62
CA ASP A 32 -5.68 -16.07 25.46
C ASP A 32 -5.19 -16.27 24.02
N TYR A 33 -5.33 -17.48 23.47
CA TYR A 33 -4.92 -17.77 22.09
C TYR A 33 -5.64 -16.87 21.08
N ASN A 34 -6.96 -16.68 21.26
CA ASN A 34 -7.72 -15.82 20.36
C ASN A 34 -7.27 -14.36 20.45
N SER A 35 -7.01 -13.87 21.66
CA SER A 35 -6.51 -12.51 21.88
C SER A 35 -5.13 -12.30 21.24
N ARG A 36 -4.21 -13.25 21.45
CA ARG A 36 -2.86 -13.20 20.87
C ARG A 36 -2.89 -13.28 19.35
N ASN A 37 -3.72 -14.17 18.79
CA ASN A 37 -3.88 -14.28 17.35
C ASN A 37 -4.43 -12.98 16.76
N ARG A 38 -5.47 -12.40 17.37
CA ARG A 38 -6.05 -11.14 16.93
C ARG A 38 -5.03 -9.99 16.93
N VAL A 39 -4.22 -9.88 17.99
CA VAL A 39 -3.16 -8.86 18.06
C VAL A 39 -2.10 -9.09 16.98
N GLY A 40 -1.68 -10.34 16.78
CA GLY A 40 -0.72 -10.71 15.74
C GLY A 40 -1.23 -10.38 14.33
N MET A 41 -2.47 -10.75 14.03
CA MET A 41 -3.13 -10.45 12.75
C MET A 41 -3.25 -8.95 12.52
N MET A 42 -3.72 -8.19 13.51
CA MET A 42 -3.83 -6.73 13.39
C MET A 42 -2.47 -6.09 13.12
N LYS A 43 -1.41 -6.54 13.80
CA LYS A 43 -0.05 -6.05 13.56
C LYS A 43 0.43 -6.32 12.14
N ILE A 44 0.15 -7.51 11.59
CA ILE A 44 0.51 -7.87 10.21
C ILE A 44 -0.27 -7.01 9.22
N LEU A 45 -1.59 -6.86 9.42
CA LEU A 45 -2.44 -6.05 8.56
C LEU A 45 -2.01 -4.58 8.57
N SER A 46 -1.80 -3.97 9.74
CA SER A 46 -1.33 -2.59 9.84
C SER A 46 0.04 -2.40 9.17
N LYS A 47 0.97 -3.35 9.33
CA LYS A 47 2.28 -3.30 8.67
C LYS A 47 2.14 -3.35 7.14
N ASN A 48 1.28 -4.22 6.62
CA ASN A 48 1.05 -4.34 5.18
C ASN A 48 0.33 -3.11 4.63
N GLN A 49 -0.63 -2.54 5.36
CA GLN A 49 -1.31 -1.31 4.99
C GLN A 49 -0.31 -0.15 4.86
N LEU A 50 0.56 0.03 5.84
CA LEU A 50 1.60 1.07 5.79
C LEU A 50 2.55 0.88 4.60
N LYS A 51 2.92 -0.37 4.29
CA LYS A 51 3.75 -0.66 3.10
C LYS A 51 3.03 -0.32 1.79
N LEU A 52 1.75 -0.67 1.67
CA LEU A 52 0.96 -0.36 0.49
C LEU A 52 0.83 1.15 0.30
N THR A 53 0.50 1.90 1.35
CA THR A 53 0.44 3.37 1.29
C THR A 53 1.79 3.97 0.91
N ALA A 54 2.90 3.47 1.44
CA ALA A 54 4.23 3.95 1.05
C ALA A 54 4.56 3.65 -0.43
N LEU A 55 4.22 2.47 -0.93
CA LEU A 55 4.39 2.10 -2.33
C LEU A 55 3.50 2.96 -3.24
N GLU A 56 2.26 3.21 -2.85
CA GLU A 56 1.34 4.07 -3.58
C GLU A 56 1.86 5.51 -3.65
N ASN A 57 2.31 6.07 -2.52
CA ASN A 57 2.94 7.39 -2.50
C ASN A 57 4.21 7.45 -3.37
N THR A 58 5.02 6.39 -3.35
CA THR A 58 6.20 6.27 -4.20
C THR A 58 5.79 6.23 -5.67
N LEU A 59 4.77 5.46 -6.02
CA LEU A 59 4.25 5.35 -7.37
C LEU A 59 3.63 6.66 -7.86
N GLN A 60 2.95 7.40 -6.99
CA GLN A 60 2.46 8.75 -7.29
C GLN A 60 3.60 9.77 -7.46
N ALA A 61 4.65 9.68 -6.64
CA ALA A 61 5.82 10.54 -6.75
C ALA A 61 6.64 10.25 -8.01
N LEU A 62 6.71 8.96 -8.41
CA LEU A 62 7.29 8.51 -9.67
C LEU A 62 6.37 8.76 -10.87
N ASN A 63 5.10 9.12 -10.65
CA ASN A 63 4.20 9.50 -11.71
C ASN A 63 4.46 10.98 -12.05
N PRO A 64 5.11 11.29 -13.19
CA PRO A 64 5.37 12.67 -13.61
C PRO A 64 4.08 13.49 -13.75
N ARG A 65 2.90 12.87 -13.78
CA ARG A 65 1.59 13.54 -13.77
C ARG A 65 1.34 14.39 -12.52
N SER A 66 1.90 14.01 -11.36
CA SER A 66 1.79 14.86 -10.16
C SER A 66 2.49 16.21 -10.35
N VAL A 67 3.52 16.25 -11.19
CA VAL A 67 4.19 17.48 -11.64
C VAL A 67 3.31 18.21 -12.64
N LEU A 68 2.70 17.52 -13.61
CA LEU A 68 1.77 18.15 -14.58
C LEU A 68 0.61 18.89 -13.89
N ASN A 69 -0.01 18.28 -12.87
CA ASN A 69 -1.09 18.89 -12.09
C ASN A 69 -0.71 20.18 -11.36
N ARG A 70 0.59 20.46 -11.18
CA ARG A 70 1.08 21.71 -10.56
C ARG A 70 1.29 22.84 -11.58
N GLY A 71 0.80 22.69 -12.81
CA GLY A 71 0.90 23.68 -13.88
C GLY A 71 2.15 23.54 -14.75
N TYR A 72 2.79 22.37 -14.72
CA TYR A 72 3.91 22.05 -15.62
C TYR A 72 3.43 21.22 -16.82
N SER A 73 4.26 21.11 -17.84
CA SER A 73 4.04 20.27 -19.01
C SER A 73 5.22 19.30 -19.24
N LEU A 74 4.98 18.23 -19.99
CA LEU A 74 6.02 17.29 -20.39
C LEU A 74 6.25 17.41 -21.89
N THR A 75 7.45 17.75 -22.32
CA THR A 75 7.76 17.93 -23.75
C THR A 75 8.64 16.80 -24.26
N THR A 76 8.21 16.11 -25.31
CA THR A 76 8.96 15.05 -25.97
C THR A 76 9.28 15.42 -27.42
N ASN A 77 10.40 14.95 -27.94
CA ASN A 77 10.72 15.10 -29.36
C ASN A 77 9.84 14.14 -30.17
N GLN A 78 9.10 14.65 -31.15
CA GLN A 78 8.15 13.83 -31.92
C GLN A 78 8.86 12.75 -32.76
N GLN A 79 10.09 12.99 -33.19
CA GLN A 79 10.82 12.05 -34.05
C GLN A 79 11.45 10.92 -33.24
N THR A 80 12.07 11.24 -32.10
CA THR A 80 12.80 10.26 -31.29
C THR A 80 11.92 9.63 -30.20
N GLY A 81 10.89 10.35 -29.76
CA GLY A 81 10.07 9.97 -28.60
C GLY A 81 10.72 10.28 -27.25
N ASP A 82 11.92 10.86 -27.24
CA ASP A 82 12.66 11.14 -26.02
C ASP A 82 12.11 12.36 -25.28
N LEU A 83 12.26 12.35 -23.96
CA LEU A 83 11.93 13.49 -23.12
C LEU A 83 12.95 14.63 -23.30
N VAL A 84 12.47 15.82 -23.63
CA VAL A 84 13.28 17.02 -23.71
C VAL A 84 13.47 17.59 -22.30
N THR A 85 14.69 17.52 -21.81
CA THR A 85 15.10 18.00 -20.48
C THR A 85 16.16 19.10 -20.55
N THR A 86 16.90 19.17 -21.65
CA THR A 86 17.94 20.16 -21.91
C THR A 86 17.80 20.71 -23.32
N VAL A 87 18.26 21.95 -23.53
CA VAL A 87 18.23 22.60 -24.85
C VAL A 87 19.06 21.87 -25.90
N ASP A 88 20.15 21.19 -25.50
CA ASP A 88 21.03 20.44 -26.39
C ASP A 88 20.35 19.24 -27.09
N GLN A 89 19.16 18.84 -26.64
CA GLN A 89 18.40 17.71 -27.16
C GLN A 89 17.45 18.11 -28.31
N ILE A 90 17.36 19.39 -28.63
CA ILE A 90 16.45 19.92 -29.66
C ILE A 90 17.20 20.82 -30.64
N ARG A 91 16.66 20.92 -31.85
CA ARG A 91 17.16 21.82 -32.90
C ARG A 91 16.01 22.65 -33.47
N VAL A 92 16.35 23.81 -34.02
CA VAL A 92 15.40 24.62 -34.79
C VAL A 92 14.83 23.78 -35.93
N GLY A 93 13.50 23.78 -36.05
CA GLY A 93 12.74 22.98 -37.00
C GLY A 93 12.18 21.68 -36.45
N ASP A 94 12.67 21.19 -35.30
CA ASP A 94 12.17 19.96 -34.68
C ASP A 94 10.70 20.08 -34.28
N CYS A 95 9.96 18.98 -34.44
CA CYS A 95 8.58 18.88 -33.96
C CYS A 95 8.57 18.32 -32.54
N LEU A 96 7.84 18.96 -31.64
CA LEU A 96 7.72 18.57 -30.24
C LEU A 96 6.26 18.25 -29.91
N ILE A 97 6.07 17.30 -29.00
CA ILE A 97 4.79 16.97 -28.39
C ILE A 97 4.84 17.40 -26.94
N THR A 98 3.95 18.29 -26.54
CA THR A 98 3.83 18.76 -25.16
C THR A 98 2.55 18.19 -24.55
N GLU A 99 2.68 17.37 -23.52
CA GLU A 99 1.58 16.78 -22.77
C GLU A 99 1.23 17.62 -21.54
N LEU A 100 -0.06 17.88 -21.35
CA LEU A 100 -0.65 18.63 -20.24
C LEU A 100 -1.25 17.70 -19.18
N ALA A 101 -1.66 18.27 -18.06
CA ALA A 101 -2.19 17.55 -16.90
C ALA A 101 -3.42 16.68 -17.17
N ASP A 102 -4.24 17.07 -18.16
CA ASP A 102 -5.48 16.41 -18.55
C ASP A 102 -5.29 15.44 -19.73
N GLU A 103 -4.06 14.99 -19.97
CA GLU A 103 -3.68 14.07 -21.06
C GLU A 103 -3.84 14.68 -22.47
N GLN A 104 -4.15 15.98 -22.57
CA GLN A 104 -4.15 16.69 -23.84
C GLN A 104 -2.72 16.93 -24.34
N LYS A 105 -2.55 16.85 -25.67
CA LYS A 105 -1.26 16.98 -26.33
C LYS A 105 -1.27 18.13 -27.30
N ILE A 106 -0.24 18.97 -27.22
CA ILE A 106 0.01 20.08 -28.14
C ILE A 106 1.17 19.70 -29.03
N HIS A 107 0.99 19.85 -30.34
CA HIS A 107 2.06 19.74 -31.32
C HIS A 107 2.65 21.12 -31.58
N SER A 108 3.97 21.22 -31.50
CA SER A 108 4.69 22.48 -31.70
C SER A 108 5.94 22.25 -32.54
N ARG A 109 6.50 23.33 -33.08
CA ARG A 109 7.76 23.32 -33.82
C ARG A 109 8.71 24.31 -33.17
N VAL A 110 9.97 23.95 -33.01
CA VAL A 110 11.01 24.86 -32.53
C VAL A 110 11.30 25.88 -33.61
N GLU A 111 11.04 27.16 -33.35
CA GLU A 111 11.31 28.26 -34.28
C GLU A 111 12.67 28.92 -34.00
N GLU A 112 13.01 29.07 -32.72
CA GLU A 112 14.23 29.71 -32.25
C GLU A 112 14.66 29.08 -30.92
N ILE A 113 15.97 29.11 -30.64
CA ILE A 113 16.54 28.68 -29.37
C ILE A 113 17.34 29.86 -28.80
N ASP A 114 16.86 30.42 -27.71
CA ASP A 114 17.55 31.51 -27.01
C ASP A 114 18.66 30.94 -26.11
N PRO A 115 19.95 31.31 -26.33
CA PRO A 115 21.02 30.96 -25.41
C PRO A 115 20.83 31.78 -24.11
N GLY A 116 20.11 31.19 -23.15
CA GLY A 116 19.90 31.80 -21.84
C GLY A 116 21.23 32.24 -21.19
N GLN A 117 21.17 33.30 -20.38
CA GLN A 117 22.35 33.82 -19.68
C GLN A 117 22.98 32.73 -18.78
N PRO A 118 24.31 32.52 -18.82
CA PRO A 118 24.96 31.61 -17.90
C PRO A 118 24.78 32.13 -16.48
N ASN A 119 24.24 31.30 -15.59
CA ASN A 119 24.19 31.59 -14.16
C ASN A 119 25.62 31.78 -13.64
N GLU A 120 25.92 32.95 -13.05
CA GLU A 120 27.16 33.26 -12.32
C GLU A 120 27.33 32.40 -11.05
#